data_AF-A0A1L8E0C4-F1
#
_entry.id   AF-A0A1L8E0C4-F1
#
_cell.length_a   1.000
_cell.length_b   1.000
_cell.length_c   1.000
_cell.angle_alpha   90.00
_cell.angle_beta   90.00
_cell.angle_gamma   90.00
#
_symmetry.space_group_name_H-M   'P 1'
#
loop_
_entity.id
_entity.type
_entity.pdbx_description
1 polymer ?
#
loop_
_entity_poly.entity_id
_entity_poly.type
_entity_poly.pdbx_seq_one_letter_code
_entity_poly.pdbx_strand_id
1 'polypeptide(L)' 'TPECNKLIEALQNCHKDNPFGKFVGQCNDLDREVNKCLKKERQENQQRNYQQAQERIKRVQERMKNIKDED' A
#
# COMPACT_ATOMS: atom_id res chain seq x y z
N THR A 1 1.59 2.78 -7.77
CA THR A 1 2.73 2.45 -8.66
C THR A 1 2.26 2.50 -10.11
N PRO A 2 3.17 2.57 -11.11
CA PRO A 2 2.81 2.55 -12.53
C PRO A 2 1.96 1.33 -12.93
N GLU A 3 2.18 0.19 -12.27
CA GLU A 3 1.42 -1.04 -12.51
C GLU A 3 -0.03 -0.95 -12.04
N CYS A 4 -0.28 -0.44 -10.83
CA CYS A 4 -1.66 -0.24 -10.37
C CYS A 4 -2.39 0.85 -11.17
N ASN A 5 -1.67 1.84 -11.71
CA ASN A 5 -2.27 2.91 -12.52
C ASN A 5 -2.89 2.36 -13.81
N LYS A 6 -2.25 1.38 -14.47
CA LYS A 6 -2.81 0.72 -15.67
C LYS A 6 -4.14 0.02 -15.38
N LEU A 7 -4.26 -0.63 -14.21
CA LEU A 7 -5.52 -1.28 -13.80
C LEU A 7 -6.61 -0.26 -13.49
N ILE A 8 -6.25 0.87 -12.89
CA ILE A 8 -7.17 1.98 -12.62
C ILE A 8 -7.67 2.60 -13.94
N GLU A 9 -6.79 2.79 -14.92
CA GLU A 9 -7.19 3.26 -16.26
C GLU A 9 -8.15 2.29 -16.95
N ALA A 10 -7.89 0.99 -16.86
CA ALA A 10 -8.79 -0.04 -17.39
C ALA A 10 -10.17 0.00 -16.70
N LEU A 11 -10.21 0.14 -15.37
CA LEU A 11 -11.45 0.28 -14.61
C LEU A 11 -12.21 1.56 -15.00
N GLN A 12 -11.50 2.67 -15.19
CA GLN A 12 -12.09 3.94 -15.62
C GLN A 12 -12.70 3.82 -17.03
N ASN A 13 -12.03 3.13 -17.94
CA ASN A 13 -12.57 2.88 -19.28
C ASN A 13 -13.82 1.99 -19.20
N CYS A 14 -13.81 0.94 -18.37
CA CYS A 14 -14.99 0.11 -18.15
C CYS A 14 -16.18 0.92 -17.63
N HIS A 15 -15.96 1.85 -16.69
CA HIS A 15 -17.01 2.73 -16.18
C HIS A 15 -17.51 3.76 -17.20
N LYS A 16 -16.63 4.24 -18.10
CA LYS A 16 -17.02 5.15 -19.19
C LYS A 16 -17.88 4.44 -20.24
N ASP A 17 -17.49 3.22 -20.60
CA ASP A 17 -18.21 2.42 -21.61
C ASP A 17 -19.53 1.85 -21.07
N ASN A 18 -19.60 1.65 -19.74
CA ASN A 18 -20.76 1.08 -19.05
C ASN A 18 -21.28 1.99 -17.94
N PRO A 19 -21.88 3.16 -18.25
CA PRO A 19 -22.33 4.12 -17.24
C PRO A 19 -23.38 3.56 -16.26
N PHE A 20 -24.20 2.59 -16.70
CA PHE A 20 -25.11 1.82 -15.85
C PHE A 20 -24.52 0.49 -15.34
N GLY A 21 -23.39 0.05 -15.89
CA GLY A 21 -22.70 -1.20 -15.56
C GLY A 21 -22.26 -1.28 -14.09
N LYS A 22 -22.06 -0.12 -13.45
CA LYS A 22 -21.77 -0.03 -12.01
C LYS A 22 -22.85 -0.64 -11.12
N PHE A 23 -24.11 -0.62 -11.57
CA PHE A 23 -25.25 -1.12 -10.77
C PHE A 23 -25.44 -2.63 -10.89
N VAL A 24 -24.95 -3.24 -11.97
CA VAL A 24 -25.04 -4.69 -12.23
C VAL A 24 -23.73 -5.42 -11.95
N GLY A 25 -22.67 -4.69 -11.62
CA GLY A 25 -21.35 -5.27 -11.32
C GLY A 25 -20.51 -5.60 -12.54
N GLN A 26 -20.76 -4.97 -13.69
CA GLN A 26 -20.08 -5.23 -14.97
C GLN A 26 -18.54 -5.09 -14.86
N CYS A 27 -18.06 -4.18 -14.00
CA CYS A 27 -16.64 -3.86 -13.85
C CYS A 27 -16.00 -4.46 -12.57
N ASN A 28 -16.70 -5.36 -11.87
CA ASN A 28 -16.26 -5.87 -10.56
C ASN A 28 -14.95 -6.68 -10.62
N ASP A 29 -14.66 -7.33 -11.74
CA ASP A 29 -13.41 -8.09 -11.88
C ASP A 29 -12.19 -7.16 -11.94
N LEU A 30 -12.29 -6.07 -12.71
CA LEU A 30 -11.27 -5.02 -12.75
C LEU A 30 -11.14 -4.33 -11.38
N ASP A 31 -12.26 -4.08 -10.69
CA ASP A 31 -12.23 -3.52 -9.34
C ASP A 31 -11.50 -4.44 -8.34
N ARG A 32 -11.71 -5.76 -8.43
CA ARG A 32 -10.97 -6.75 -7.63
C ARG A 32 -9.47 -6.71 -7.91
N GLU A 33 -9.07 -6.56 -9.17
CA GLU A 33 -7.66 -6.46 -9.56
C GLU A 33 -7.00 -5.18 -9.02
N VAL A 34 -7.67 -4.04 -9.16
CA VAL A 34 -7.23 -2.76 -8.58
C VAL A 34 -7.07 -2.91 -7.07
N ASN A 35 -8.08 -3.45 -6.39
CA ASN A 35 -8.04 -3.66 -4.94
C ASN A 35 -6.89 -4.59 -4.51
N LYS A 36 -6.63 -5.66 -5.26
CA LYS A 36 -5.50 -6.57 -5.01
C LYS A 36 -4.16 -5.85 -5.16
N CYS A 37 -4.02 -5.03 -6.19
CA CYS A 37 -2.81 -4.24 -6.45
C CYS A 37 -2.54 -3.24 -5.32
N LEU A 38 -3.54 -2.42 -4.98
CA LEU A 38 -3.43 -1.41 -3.92
C LEU A 38 -3.23 -2.03 -2.54
N LYS A 39 -3.82 -3.21 -2.28
CA LYS A 39 -3.60 -3.95 -1.03
C LYS A 39 -2.14 -4.39 -0.91
N LYS A 40 -1.53 -4.88 -1.99
CA LYS A 40 -0.12 -5.27 -2.01
C LYS A 40 0.78 -4.07 -1.71
N GLU A 41 0.58 -2.93 -2.38
CA GLU A 41 1.34 -1.70 -2.11
C GLU A 41 1.22 -1.26 -0.65
N ARG A 42 0.01 -1.29 -0.11
CA ARG A 42 -0.24 -0.95 1.29
C ARG A 42 0.55 -1.86 2.23
N GLN A 43 0.56 -3.16 1.98
CA GLN A 43 1.31 -4.13 2.80
C GLN A 43 2.81 -3.89 2.72
N GLU A 44 3.36 -3.64 1.53
CA GLU A 44 4.77 -3.32 1.35
C GLU A 44 5.16 -2.03 2.09
N ASN A 45 4.32 -1.00 2.02
CA ASN A 45 4.53 0.25 2.74
C ASN A 45 4.48 0.04 4.26
N GLN A 46 3.50 -0.72 4.76
CA GLN A 46 3.41 -1.07 6.17
C GLN A 46 4.64 -1.83 6.65
N GLN A 47 5.13 -2.78 5.86
CA GLN A 47 6.33 -3.55 6.18
C GLN A 47 7.58 -2.66 6.25
N ARG A 48 7.76 -1.73 5.29
CA ARG A 48 8.87 -0.78 5.32
C ARG A 48 8.79 0.16 6.52
N ASN A 49 7.61 0.68 6.82
CA ASN A 49 7.41 1.55 7.99
C ASN A 49 7.69 0.80 9.30
N TYR A 50 7.27 -0.46 9.40
CA TYR A 50 7.56 -1.32 10.55
C TYR A 50 9.08 -1.53 10.72
N GLN A 51 9.81 -1.85 9.65
CA GLN A 51 11.26 -2.00 9.69
C GLN A 51 11.96 -0.71 10.12
N GLN A 52 11.58 0.43 9.55
CA GLN A 52 12.14 1.72 9.92
C GLN A 52 11.84 2.09 11.39
N ALA A 53 10.65 1.76 11.89
CA ALA A 53 10.30 1.96 13.30
C ALA A 53 11.18 1.10 14.21
N GLN A 54 11.39 -0.17 13.87
CA GLN A 54 12.27 -1.07 14.62
C GLN A 54 13.72 -0.57 14.65
N GLU A 55 14.25 -0.11 13.52
CA GLU A 55 15.60 0.49 13.45
C GLU A 55 15.72 1.76 14.28
N ARG A 56 14.68 2.60 14.32
CA ARG A 56 14.65 3.80 15.18
C ARG A 56 14.68 3.39 16.66
N ILE A 57 13.85 2.42 17.05
CA ILE A 57 13.82 1.91 18.43
C ILE A 57 15.19 1.36 18.84
N LYS A 58 15.81 0.51 18.00
CA LYS A 58 17.14 -0.03 18.25
C LYS A 58 18.20 1.06 18.44
N ARG A 59 18.24 2.05 17.54
CA ARG A 59 19.18 3.19 17.64
C ARG A 59 19.00 3.99 18.92
N VAL A 60 17.75 4.21 19.35
CA VAL A 60 17.47 4.91 20.60
C VAL A 60 17.93 4.09 21.80
N GLN A 61 17.66 2.77 21.81
CA GLN A 61 18.09 1.87 22.88
C GLN A 61 19.62 1.78 22.98
N GLU A 62 20.33 1.68 21.86
CA GLU A 62 21.80 1.67 21.81
C GLU A 62 22.38 2.98 22.38
N ARG A 63 21.85 4.13 21.97
CA ARG A 63 22.26 5.43 22.53
C ARG A 63 22.01 5.51 24.04
N MET A 64 20.86 5.05 24.50
CA MET A 64 20.52 5.05 25.93
C MET A 64 21.43 4.12 26.75
N LYS A 65 21.90 3.00 26.17
CA LYS A 65 22.87 2.12 26.83
C LYS A 65 24.23 2.80 26.95
N ASN A 66 24.74 3.36 25.86
CA ASN A 66 26.03 4.04 25.86
C ASN A 66 26.08 5.19 26.89
N ILE A 67 25.00 5.98 27.02
CA ILE A 67 24.92 7.05 28.03
C ILE A 67 25.02 6.48 29.45
N LYS A 68 24.35 5.34 29.74
CA LYS A 68 24.42 4.70 31.05
C LYS A 68 25.78 4.09 31.37
N ASP A 69 26.55 3.71 30.36
CA ASP A 69 27.88 3.14 30.54
C ASP A 69 28.97 4.23 30.73
N GLU A 70 28.67 5.49 30.41
CA GLU A 70 29.53 6.67 30.60
C GLU A 70 29.34 7.37 31.97
N ASP A 71 28.23 7.12 32.67
CA ASP A 71 27.90 7.62 34.02
C ASP A 71 28.32 6.63 35.13
#